data_AF-A0A151L3Q1-F1
#
_entry.id   AF-A0A151L3Q1-F1
#
_cell.length_a   1.000
_cell.length_b   1.000
_cell.length_c   1.000
_cell.angle_alpha   90.00
_cell.angle_beta   90.00
_cell.angle_gamma   90.00
#
_symmetry.space_group_name_H-M   'P 1'
#
loop_
_entity.id
_entity.type
_entity.pdbx_description
1 polymer ?
#
loop_
_entity_poly.entity_id
_entity_poly.type
_entity_poly.pdbx_seq_one_letter_code
_entity_poly.pdbx_strand_id
1 'polypeptide(L)' 'VLKRIETTNVELEYVLCTHHHYDHSGGNIRMRELKQNIKVVGSAYEPTPGVNEKVYDGQIIRL' A
#
# COMPACT_ATOMS: atom_id res chain seq x y z
N VAL A 1 2.02 -2.57 -12.11
CA VAL A 1 2.74 -3.14 -10.94
C VAL A 1 2.72 -4.66 -10.95
N LEU A 2 1.57 -5.32 -10.77
CA LEU A 2 1.47 -6.79 -10.68
C LEU A 2 2.15 -7.55 -11.85
N LYS A 3 1.85 -7.19 -13.10
CA LYS A 3 2.51 -7.77 -14.29
C LYS A 3 4.04 -7.63 -14.27
N ARG A 4 4.57 -6.55 -13.70
CA ARG A 4 6.02 -6.36 -13.58
C ARG A 4 6.60 -7.31 -12.54
N ILE A 5 5.90 -7.47 -11.42
CA ILE A 5 6.30 -8.38 -10.34
C ILE A 5 6.38 -9.83 -10.84
N GLU A 6 5.45 -10.27 -11.68
CA GLU A 6 5.44 -11.62 -12.27
C GLU A 6 6.73 -11.97 -13.03
N THR A 7 7.42 -10.96 -13.57
CA THR A 7 8.67 -11.14 -14.32
C THR A 7 9.93 -10.88 -13.50
N THR A 8 9.78 -10.66 -12.19
CA THR A 8 10.88 -10.35 -11.27
C THR A 8 10.87 -11.35 -10.12
N ASN A 9 12.04 -11.76 -9.65
CA ASN A 9 12.16 -12.64 -8.48
C ASN A 9 12.07 -11.83 -7.17
N VAL A 10 10.93 -11.16 -6.95
CA VAL A 10 10.69 -10.32 -5.76
C VAL A 10 9.34 -10.63 -5.13
N GLU A 11 9.29 -10.52 -3.81
CA GLU A 11 8.06 -10.55 -3.02
C GLU A 11 7.55 -9.12 -2.84
N LEU A 12 6.25 -8.91 -2.95
CA LEU A 12 5.63 -7.61 -2.69
C LEU A 12 5.07 -7.58 -1.27
N GLU A 13 5.75 -6.86 -0.38
CA GLU A 13 5.41 -6.79 1.04
C GLU A 13 4.64 -5.53 1.43
N TYR A 14 4.96 -4.39 0.78
CA TYR A 14 4.41 -3.08 1.14
C TYR A 14 3.84 -2.34 -0.08
N VAL A 15 2.77 -1.58 0.16
CA VAL A 15 2.29 -0.49 -0.70
C VAL A 15 2.36 0.78 0.12
N LEU A 16 3.06 1.80 -0.37
CA LEU A 16 3.12 3.12 0.26
C LEU A 16 2.22 4.07 -0.52
N CYS A 17 1.12 4.51 0.09
CA CYS A 17 0.15 5.42 -0.54
C CYS A 17 0.25 6.81 0.08
N THR A 18 0.46 7.83 -0.76
CA THR A 18 0.70 9.21 -0.30
C THR A 18 -0.56 9.91 0.19
N HIS A 19 -1.69 9.74 -0.51
CA HIS A 19 -2.96 10.40 -0.20
C HIS A 19 -4.13 9.68 -0.92
N HIS A 20 -5.37 10.06 -0.59
CA HIS A 20 -6.56 9.28 -0.95
C HIS A 20 -7.05 9.37 -2.41
N HIS A 21 -6.53 10.28 -3.25
CA HIS A 21 -7.02 10.44 -4.61
C HIS A 21 -6.94 9.13 -5.42
N TYR A 22 -7.91 8.89 -6.30
CA TYR A 22 -8.13 7.59 -6.92
C TYR A 22 -6.97 7.11 -7.80
N ASP A 23 -6.29 8.02 -8.50
CA ASP A 23 -5.10 7.75 -9.29
C ASP A 23 -3.89 7.30 -8.45
N HIS A 24 -3.95 7.52 -7.13
CA HIS A 24 -2.96 7.06 -6.16
C HIS A 24 -3.44 5.87 -5.30
N SER A 25 -4.73 5.82 -4.94
CA SER A 25 -5.28 4.86 -3.97
C SER A 25 -6.14 3.75 -4.58
N GLY A 26 -6.56 3.89 -5.84
CA GLY A 26 -7.57 3.03 -6.48
C GLY A 26 -7.19 1.54 -6.57
N GLY A 27 -5.89 1.23 -6.51
CA GLY A 27 -5.39 -0.15 -6.52
C GLY A 27 -5.33 -0.82 -5.13
N ASN A 28 -5.36 -0.07 -4.03
CA ASN A 28 -5.01 -0.57 -2.69
C ASN A 28 -5.87 -1.75 -2.23
N ILE A 29 -7.19 -1.66 -2.43
CA ILE A 29 -8.14 -2.73 -2.07
C ILE A 29 -7.81 -3.99 -2.87
N ARG A 30 -7.62 -3.85 -4.18
CA ARG A 30 -7.30 -4.96 -5.07
C ARG A 30 -5.98 -5.63 -4.71
N MET A 31 -4.99 -4.85 -4.27
CA MET A 31 -3.71 -5.38 -3.82
C MET A 31 -3.89 -6.27 -2.58
N ARG A 32 -4.72 -5.87 -1.61
CA ARG A 32 -4.99 -6.68 -0.41
C ARG A 32 -5.76 -7.96 -0.70
N GLU A 33 -6.70 -7.92 -1.65
CA GLU A 33 -7.41 -9.13 -2.09
C GLU A 33 -6.46 -10.15 -2.71
N LEU A 34 -5.49 -9.68 -3.51
CA LEU A 34 -4.55 -10.54 -4.23
C LEU A 34 -3.34 -10.97 -3.40
N LYS A 35 -2.96 -10.18 -2.40
CA LYS A 35 -1.79 -10.38 -1.55
C LYS A 35 -2.22 -10.27 -0.08
N GLN A 36 -2.64 -11.40 0.48
CA GLN A 36 -3.38 -11.44 1.75
C GLN A 36 -2.64 -10.85 2.96
N ASN A 37 -1.30 -10.84 2.93
CA ASN A 37 -0.44 -10.29 3.99
C ASN A 37 0.21 -8.94 3.64
N ILE A 38 -0.18 -8.31 2.54
CA ILE A 38 0.43 -7.04 2.12
C ILE A 38 0.07 -5.92 3.10
N LYS A 39 1.07 -5.08 3.40
CA LYS A 39 0.90 -3.88 4.21
C LYS A 39 0.66 -2.68 3.30
N VAL A 40 -0.57 -2.20 3.27
CA VAL A 40 -0.93 -0.94 2.63
C VAL A 40 -0.78 0.16 3.67
N VAL A 41 0.32 0.87 3.56
CA VAL A 41 0.69 1.99 4.41
C VAL A 41 0.10 3.27 3.86
N GLY A 42 -0.53 4.06 4.73
CA GLY A 42 -0.99 5.40 4.37
C GLY A 42 -1.13 6.32 5.57
N SER A 43 -1.38 7.60 5.29
CA SER A 43 -1.55 8.64 6.30
C SER A 43 -2.66 8.30 7.30
N ALA A 44 -2.40 8.52 8.59
CA ALA A 44 -3.40 8.42 9.64
C ALA A 44 -4.40 9.60 9.65
N TYR A 45 -4.08 10.68 8.94
CA TYR A 45 -4.83 11.95 8.96
C TYR A 45 -5.91 12.03 7.87
N GLU A 46 -5.98 11.05 6.96
CA GLU A 46 -7.01 10.98 5.93
C GLU A 46 -7.48 9.52 5.69
N PRO A 47 -8.77 9.29 5.43
CA PRO A 47 -9.25 7.96 5.07
C PRO A 47 -8.82 7.61 3.64
N THR A 48 -7.79 6.77 3.51
CA THR A 48 -7.36 6.24 2.21
C THR A 48 -7.88 4.80 2.03
N PRO A 49 -8.56 4.48 0.92
CA PRO A 49 -9.07 3.13 0.66
C PRO A 49 -7.99 2.06 0.75
N GLY A 50 -8.33 0.94 1.40
CA GLY A 50 -7.45 -0.23 1.50
C GLY A 50 -6.30 -0.12 2.50
N VAL A 51 -6.00 1.05 3.08
CA VAL A 51 -4.96 1.19 4.11
C VAL A 51 -5.26 0.31 5.32
N ASN A 52 -4.29 -0.51 5.73
CA ASN A 52 -4.33 -1.33 6.94
C ASN A 52 -3.18 -1.01 7.90
N GLU A 53 -2.19 -0.22 7.48
CA GLU A 53 -1.10 0.29 8.31
C GLU A 53 -1.10 1.82 8.25
N LYS A 54 -1.41 2.47 9.37
CA LYS A 54 -1.46 3.94 9.44
C LYS A 54 -0.15 4.52 9.94
N VAL A 55 0.27 5.64 9.34
CA VAL A 55 1.45 6.40 9.80
C VAL A 55 1.14 7.83 10.16
N TYR A 56 1.88 8.33 11.14
CA TYR A 56 1.83 9.70 11.63
C TYR A 56 3.07 10.49 11.23
N ASP A 57 2.98 11.82 11.37
CA ASP A 57 4.14 12.69 11.17
C ASP A 57 5.31 12.27 12.08
N GLY A 58 6.53 12.28 11.52
CA GLY A 58 7.74 11.83 12.21
C GLY A 58 7.88 10.32 12.47
N GLN A 59 6.88 9.50 12.11
CA GLN A 59 6.97 8.05 12.31
C GLN A 59 7.88 7.38 11.26
N ILE A 60 8.78 6.51 11.73
CA ILE A 60 9.65 5.70 10.87
C ILE A 60 9.08 4.29 10.74
N ILE A 61 8.92 3.83 9.50
CA ILE A 61 8.71 2.41 9.20
C ILE A 61 10.03 1.82 8.71
N ARG A 62 10.35 0.61 9.19
CA ARG A 62 11.43 -0.22 8.64
C ARG A 62 10.80 -1.25 7.71
N LEU A 63 11.26 -1.25 6.46
CA LEU A 63 10.81 -2.12 5.39
C LEU A 63 11.75 -3.31 5.25
#